data_AF-A0A418VYP6-F1
#
_entry.id   AF-A0A418VYP6-F1
#
_cell.length_a   1.000
_cell.length_b   1.000
_cell.length_c   1.000
_cell.angle_alpha   90.00
_cell.angle_beta   90.00
_cell.angle_gamma   90.00
#
_symmetry.space_group_name_H-M   'P 1'
#
loop_
_entity.id
_entity.type
_entity.pdbx_description
1 polymer ?
#
loop_
_entity_poly.entity_id
_entity_poly.type
_entity_poly.pdbx_seq_one_letter_code
_entity_poly.pdbx_strand_id
1 'polypeptide(L)'
;MAIVFVARSAALTKWASDVGQGKHSYKLAIADDEAAMKAAIAAGWGGETDWKLIHSQEVDGVTEDEAFARLARREKTIDPAYYPRLKGAAGVFRVSLTNVQNSLLVAQAMDPDQPLTDVKVKPKDIADYLIRNALA
;
A
#
# COMPACT_ATOMS: atom_id res chain seq x y z
N MET A 1 -19.81 4.59 -0.77
CA MET A 1 -18.97 3.91 0.23
C MET A 1 -17.57 4.39 0.01
N ALA A 2 -16.84 4.67 1.09
CA ALA A 2 -15.45 5.05 0.97
C ALA A 2 -14.65 3.90 0.34
N ILE A 3 -13.56 4.22 -0.34
CA ILE A 3 -12.72 3.26 -1.03
C ILE A 3 -11.31 3.40 -0.45
N VAL A 4 -10.83 2.34 0.19
CA VAL A 4 -9.41 2.20 0.50
C VAL A 4 -8.71 1.66 -0.74
N PHE A 5 -7.61 2.28 -1.13
CA PHE A 5 -6.88 1.87 -2.33
C PHE A 5 -5.38 1.95 -2.15
N VAL A 6 -4.70 1.14 -2.96
CA VAL A 6 -3.24 1.08 -3.03
C VAL A 6 -2.80 1.47 -4.42
N ALA A 7 -1.90 2.45 -4.49
CA ALA A 7 -1.29 2.91 -5.73
C ALA A 7 0.23 2.80 -5.69
N ARG A 8 0.85 2.77 -6.87
CA ARG A 8 2.30 2.73 -7.04
C ARG A 8 2.74 3.66 -8.16
N SER A 9 3.84 4.38 -7.91
CA SER A 9 4.59 5.15 -8.91
C SER A 9 5.93 4.46 -9.19
N ALA A 10 6.33 4.36 -10.46
CA ALA A 10 7.61 3.80 -10.85
C ALA A 10 8.75 4.80 -10.56
N ALA A 11 8.53 6.09 -10.82
CA ALA A 11 9.46 7.16 -10.52
C ALA A 11 9.74 7.25 -9.01
N LEU A 12 8.70 7.20 -8.18
CA LEU A 12 8.85 7.18 -6.73
C LEU A 12 9.57 5.90 -6.26
N THR A 13 9.23 4.74 -6.82
CA THR A 13 9.90 3.49 -6.46
C THR A 13 11.40 3.53 -6.76
N LYS A 14 11.78 4.10 -7.91
CA LYS A 14 13.18 4.27 -8.26
C LYS A 14 13.89 5.18 -7.26
N TRP A 15 13.33 6.35 -7.00
CA TRP A 15 13.89 7.27 -6.00
C TRP A 15 14.00 6.62 -4.61
N ALA A 16 12.97 5.92 -4.14
CA ALA A 16 12.98 5.22 -2.86
C ALA A 16 14.12 4.19 -2.80
N SER A 17 14.38 3.48 -3.90
CA SER A 17 15.53 2.57 -4.00
C SER A 17 16.86 3.32 -3.90
N ASP A 18 16.99 4.45 -4.59
CA ASP A 18 18.22 5.26 -4.62
C ASP A 18 18.57 5.84 -3.23
N VAL A 19 17.56 6.13 -2.39
CA VAL A 19 17.75 6.64 -1.02
C VAL A 19 17.69 5.55 0.07
N GLY A 20 17.79 4.27 -0.30
CA GLY A 20 17.87 3.16 0.64
C GLY A 20 16.54 2.72 1.27
N GLN A 21 15.41 3.26 0.81
CA GLN A 21 14.06 2.83 1.21
C GLN A 21 13.57 1.59 0.44
N GLY A 22 14.31 1.13 -0.56
CA GLY A 22 14.06 -0.15 -1.25
C GLY A 22 13.06 -0.07 -2.40
N LYS A 23 12.75 -1.22 -3.01
CA LYS A 23 12.04 -1.33 -4.30
C LYS A 23 10.53 -1.57 -4.17
N HIS A 24 10.02 -1.67 -2.95
CA HIS A 24 8.63 -2.01 -2.65
C HIS A 24 7.98 -0.86 -1.89
N SER A 25 7.84 0.28 -2.57
CA SER A 25 7.11 1.44 -2.04
C SER A 25 5.72 1.50 -2.64
N TYR A 26 4.74 1.70 -1.79
CA TYR A 26 3.33 1.75 -2.15
C TYR A 26 2.65 2.86 -1.36
N LYS A 27 1.65 3.50 -1.96
CA LYS A 27 0.81 4.47 -1.28
C LYS A 27 -0.52 3.81 -0.94
N LEU A 28 -0.92 3.90 0.32
CA LEU A 28 -2.28 3.66 0.78
C LEU A 28 -3.00 5.02 0.89
N ALA A 29 -4.24 5.08 0.47
CA ALA A 29 -5.12 6.24 0.65
C ALA A 29 -6.58 5.80 0.72
N ILE A 30 -7.43 6.68 1.23
CA ILE A 30 -8.88 6.49 1.26
C ILE A 30 -9.53 7.63 0.48
N ALA A 31 -10.52 7.30 -0.35
CA ALA A 31 -11.34 8.27 -1.07
C ALA A 31 -12.81 8.06 -0.73
N ASP A 32 -13.62 9.13 -0.83
CA ASP A 32 -15.05 9.06 -0.53
C ASP A 32 -15.83 8.19 -1.52
N ASP A 33 -15.37 8.14 -2.78
CA ASP A 33 -15.94 7.36 -3.86
C ASP A 33 -14.91 7.07 -4.98
N GLU A 34 -15.34 6.35 -6.03
CA GLU A 34 -14.50 5.98 -7.16
C GLU A 34 -14.02 7.18 -7.98
N ALA A 35 -14.81 8.25 -8.07
CA ALA A 35 -14.45 9.45 -8.81
C ALA A 35 -13.35 10.22 -8.07
N ALA A 36 -13.48 10.37 -6.76
CA ALA A 36 -12.47 10.95 -5.87
C ALA A 36 -11.17 10.13 -5.90
N MET A 37 -11.25 8.79 -5.89
CA MET A 37 -10.08 7.92 -6.03
C MET A 37 -9.34 8.19 -7.35
N LYS A 38 -10.07 8.17 -8.49
CA LYS A 38 -9.47 8.41 -9.81
C LYS A 38 -8.88 9.81 -9.91
N ALA A 39 -9.56 10.83 -9.39
CA ALA A 39 -9.07 12.20 -9.35
C ALA A 39 -7.78 12.31 -8.52
N ALA A 40 -7.72 11.67 -7.35
CA ALA A 40 -6.55 11.67 -6.48
C ALA A 40 -5.33 10.99 -7.14
N ILE A 41 -5.54 9.84 -7.80
CA ILE A 41 -4.49 9.14 -8.54
C ILE A 41 -3.99 9.99 -9.73
N ALA A 42 -4.90 10.64 -10.45
CA ALA A 42 -4.55 11.49 -11.59
C ALA A 42 -3.80 12.77 -11.16
N ALA A 43 -4.17 13.37 -10.03
CA ALA A 43 -3.43 14.48 -9.44
C ALA A 43 -2.01 14.06 -9.03
N GLY A 44 -1.87 12.82 -8.56
CA GLY A 44 -0.61 12.25 -8.13
C GLY A 44 -0.10 12.85 -6.82
N TRP A 45 1.06 12.37 -6.39
CA TRP A 45 1.67 12.75 -5.12
C TRP A 45 3.19 12.85 -5.25
N GLY A 46 3.81 13.68 -4.41
CA GLY A 46 5.26 13.82 -4.36
C GLY A 46 5.89 14.37 -5.66
N GLY A 47 5.11 15.13 -6.43
CA GLY A 47 5.52 15.65 -7.74
C GLY A 47 5.51 14.63 -8.88
N GLU A 48 5.09 13.39 -8.62
CA GLU A 48 5.02 12.33 -9.63
C GLU A 48 3.59 12.17 -10.16
N THR A 49 3.46 11.92 -11.47
CA THR A 49 2.16 11.76 -12.17
C THR A 49 1.98 10.37 -12.77
N ASP A 50 2.93 9.45 -12.55
CA ASP A 50 2.92 8.09 -13.10
C ASP A 50 2.27 7.05 -12.17
N TRP A 51 1.42 7.53 -11.25
CA TRP A 51 0.73 6.70 -10.27
C TRP A 51 -0.28 5.77 -10.93
N LYS A 52 -0.23 4.49 -10.55
CA LYS A 52 -1.13 3.45 -11.03
C LYS A 52 -1.84 2.79 -9.86
N LEU A 53 -3.15 2.61 -9.99
CA LEU A 53 -3.93 1.79 -9.08
C LEU A 53 -3.45 0.33 -9.15
N ILE A 54 -3.20 -0.27 -8.00
CA ILE A 54 -2.86 -1.70 -7.88
C ILE A 54 -4.08 -2.48 -7.41
N HIS A 55 -4.73 -2.01 -6.36
CA HIS A 55 -5.97 -2.59 -5.87
C HIS A 55 -6.78 -1.58 -5.05
N SER A 56 -8.07 -1.85 -4.90
CA SER A 56 -9.03 -1.02 -4.15
C SER A 56 -10.12 -1.91 -3.56
N GLN A 57 -10.67 -1.48 -2.42
CA GLN A 57 -11.76 -2.16 -1.73
C GLN A 57 -12.72 -1.11 -1.13
N GLU A 58 -14.02 -1.35 -1.22
CA GLU A 58 -15.02 -0.53 -0.55
C GLU A 58 -15.01 -0.81 0.96
N VAL A 59 -15.10 0.25 1.77
CA VAL A 59 -15.01 0.21 3.22
C VAL A 59 -15.95 1.23 3.86
N ASP A 60 -16.39 0.91 5.07
CA ASP A 60 -17.25 1.78 5.87
C ASP A 60 -16.55 2.17 7.18
N GLY A 61 -16.57 3.46 7.50
CA GLY A 61 -16.23 3.96 8.83
C GLY A 61 -14.74 3.89 9.22
N VAL A 62 -13.82 3.84 8.25
CA VAL A 62 -12.36 3.90 8.52
C VAL A 62 -11.78 5.19 7.98
N THR A 63 -11.10 5.95 8.84
CA THR A 63 -10.39 7.18 8.45
C THR A 63 -8.96 6.87 7.96
N GLU A 64 -8.37 7.78 7.17
CA GLU A 64 -7.00 7.61 6.67
C GLU A 64 -5.98 7.50 7.82
N ASP A 65 -6.11 8.33 8.84
CA ASP A 65 -5.18 8.33 9.98
C ASP A 65 -5.24 7.02 10.77
N GLU A 66 -6.44 6.44 10.95
CA GLU A 66 -6.60 5.13 11.60
C GLU A 66 -5.96 4.02 10.76
N ALA A 67 -6.21 4.03 9.45
CA ALA A 67 -5.63 3.07 8.51
C ALA A 67 -4.10 3.13 8.52
N PHE A 68 -3.53 4.34 8.51
CA PHE A 68 -2.08 4.55 8.58
C PHE A 68 -1.50 4.10 9.92
N ALA A 69 -2.18 4.42 11.03
CA ALA A 69 -1.73 4.02 12.36
C ALA A 69 -1.71 2.50 12.54
N ARG A 70 -2.71 1.79 12.00
CA ARG A 70 -2.74 0.31 12.01
C ARG A 70 -1.63 -0.27 11.16
N LEU A 71 -1.45 0.23 9.94
CA LEU A 71 -0.45 -0.28 9.00
C LEU A 71 0.99 0.01 9.47
N ALA A 72 1.24 1.16 10.11
CA ALA A 72 2.54 1.52 10.66
C ALA A 72 3.03 0.57 11.78
N ARG A 73 2.14 -0.24 12.37
CA ARG A 73 2.52 -1.30 13.34
C ARG A 73 3.15 -2.52 12.67
N ARG A 74 3.03 -2.65 11.34
CA ARG A 74 3.48 -3.80 10.55
C ARG A 74 4.55 -3.44 9.53
N GLU A 75 4.41 -2.27 8.90
CA GLU A 75 5.28 -1.82 7.83
C GLU A 75 5.91 -0.46 8.14
N LYS A 76 7.05 -0.20 7.48
CA LYS A 76 7.79 1.04 7.70
C LYS A 76 7.20 2.17 6.88
N THR A 77 6.68 3.20 7.54
CA THR A 77 6.23 4.44 6.89
C THR A 77 7.42 5.23 6.35
N ILE A 78 7.30 5.74 5.12
CA ILE A 78 8.24 6.71 4.54
C ILE A 78 7.66 8.11 4.80
N ASP A 79 8.08 8.71 5.90
CA ASP A 79 7.52 9.98 6.38
C ASP A 79 7.96 11.17 5.50
N PRO A 80 7.03 11.96 4.95
CA PRO A 80 7.32 13.20 4.25
C PRO A 80 8.17 14.22 5.03
N ALA A 81 8.14 14.20 6.37
CA ALA A 81 8.94 15.08 7.22
C ALA A 81 10.46 14.85 7.04
N TYR A 82 10.87 13.61 6.81
CA TYR A 82 12.27 13.26 6.55
C TYR A 82 12.64 13.33 5.06
N TYR A 83 11.64 13.35 4.19
CA TYR A 83 11.83 13.32 2.73
C TYR A 83 10.99 14.39 2.04
N PRO A 84 11.56 15.60 1.82
CA PRO A 84 10.84 16.73 1.21
C PRO A 84 10.22 16.42 -0.15
N ARG A 85 10.76 15.45 -0.89
CA ARG A 85 10.20 14.98 -2.18
C ARG A 85 8.79 14.38 -2.03
N LEU A 86 8.46 13.83 -0.87
CA LEU A 86 7.14 13.27 -0.56
C LEU A 86 6.16 14.31 -0.01
N LYS A 87 6.40 15.62 -0.21
CA LYS A 87 5.47 16.65 0.26
C LYS A 87 4.07 16.42 -0.33
N GLY A 88 3.07 16.33 0.55
CA GLY A 88 1.69 15.99 0.20
C GLY A 88 1.43 14.49 -0.05
N ALA A 89 2.44 13.63 0.11
CA ALA A 89 2.37 12.19 -0.11
C ALA A 89 2.42 11.41 1.21
N ALA A 90 1.52 11.71 2.15
CA ALA A 90 1.31 10.85 3.33
C ALA A 90 0.80 9.46 2.90
N GLY A 91 0.92 8.47 3.80
CA GLY A 91 0.47 7.10 3.53
C GLY A 91 1.38 6.30 2.58
N VAL A 92 2.65 6.70 2.44
CA VAL A 92 3.64 5.93 1.67
C VAL A 92 4.37 4.96 2.60
N PHE A 93 4.38 3.68 2.23
CA PHE A 93 4.97 2.61 3.03
C PHE A 93 6.04 1.86 2.23
N ARG A 94 7.15 1.55 2.91
CA ARG A 94 8.10 0.53 2.48
C ARG A 94 7.59 -0.82 2.96
N VAL A 95 7.31 -1.70 2.02
CA VAL A 95 6.76 -3.03 2.30
C VAL A 95 7.85 -4.09 2.29
N SER A 96 7.87 -4.91 3.33
CA SER A 96 8.69 -6.12 3.39
C SER A 96 8.02 -7.25 2.63
N LEU A 97 8.66 -7.75 1.55
CA LEU A 97 8.15 -8.94 0.84
C LEU A 97 8.04 -10.16 1.74
N THR A 98 8.95 -10.31 2.70
CA THR A 98 8.93 -11.40 3.68
C THR A 98 7.67 -11.35 4.54
N ASN A 99 7.21 -10.16 4.95
CA ASN A 99 5.98 -10.02 5.72
C ASN A 99 4.75 -10.43 4.89
N VAL A 100 4.73 -10.04 3.62
CA VAL A 100 3.67 -10.41 2.69
C VAL A 100 3.66 -11.92 2.46
N GLN A 101 4.82 -12.53 2.21
CA GLN A 101 4.96 -13.98 2.05
C GLN A 101 4.48 -14.75 3.28
N ASN A 102 4.92 -14.33 4.47
CA ASN A 102 4.49 -14.94 5.73
C ASN A 102 2.97 -14.82 5.93
N SER A 103 2.38 -13.65 5.62
CA SER A 103 0.94 -13.46 5.72
C SER A 103 0.16 -14.33 4.73
N LEU A 104 0.68 -14.56 3.53
CA LEU A 104 0.07 -15.45 2.53
C LEU A 104 0.18 -16.91 2.96
N LEU A 105 1.35 -17.33 3.45
CA LEU A 105 1.57 -18.69 3.94
C LEU A 105 0.64 -19.03 5.12
N VAL A 106 0.47 -18.10 6.06
CA VAL A 106 -0.48 -18.26 7.17
C VAL A 106 -1.90 -18.40 6.64
N ALA A 107 -2.32 -17.58 5.65
CA ALA A 107 -3.65 -17.70 5.06
C ALA A 107 -3.86 -19.07 4.38
N GLN A 108 -2.85 -19.58 3.66
CA GLN A 108 -2.89 -20.91 3.05
C GLN A 108 -2.97 -22.02 4.11
N ALA A 109 -2.23 -21.91 5.21
CA ALA A 109 -2.25 -22.89 6.29
C ALA A 109 -3.61 -22.98 7.00
N MET A 110 -4.44 -21.94 6.92
CA MET A 110 -5.81 -21.97 7.46
C MET A 110 -6.82 -22.58 6.48
N ASP A 111 -6.44 -22.82 5.22
CA ASP A 111 -7.27 -23.47 4.21
C ASP A 111 -6.84 -24.95 4.09
N PRO A 112 -7.65 -25.90 4.61
CA PRO A 112 -7.28 -27.31 4.66
C PRO A 112 -7.11 -27.96 3.28
N ASP A 113 -7.66 -27.36 2.22
CA ASP A 113 -7.59 -27.88 0.85
C ASP A 113 -6.44 -27.26 0.02
N GLN A 114 -5.69 -26.30 0.59
CA GLN A 114 -4.69 -25.55 -0.15
C GLN A 114 -3.26 -26.07 0.13
N PRO A 115 -2.52 -26.55 -0.89
CA PRO A 115 -1.17 -27.05 -0.69
C PRO A 115 -0.20 -25.90 -0.34
N LEU A 116 0.55 -26.07 0.74
CA LEU A 116 1.64 -25.19 1.15
C LEU A 116 2.75 -25.23 0.11
N THR A 117 2.72 -24.28 -0.82
CA THR A 117 3.68 -24.17 -1.93
C THR A 117 4.42 -22.84 -1.83
N ASP A 118 5.56 -22.75 -2.53
CA ASP A 118 6.38 -21.55 -2.53
C ASP A 118 5.60 -20.35 -3.08
N VAL A 119 5.36 -19.35 -2.23
CA VAL A 119 4.48 -18.23 -2.57
C VAL A 119 5.27 -17.12 -3.28
N LYS A 120 5.10 -17.08 -4.61
CA LYS A 120 5.57 -15.94 -5.41
C LYS A 120 4.62 -14.75 -5.24
N VAL A 121 5.08 -13.73 -4.52
CA VAL A 121 4.32 -12.49 -4.28
C VAL A 121 4.12 -11.70 -5.57
N LYS A 122 2.85 -11.40 -5.88
CA LYS A 122 2.44 -10.49 -6.96
C LYS A 122 2.14 -9.10 -6.40
N PRO A 123 2.13 -8.04 -7.23
CA PRO A 123 1.76 -6.70 -6.80
C PRO A 123 0.37 -6.62 -6.16
N LYS A 124 -0.59 -7.40 -6.67
CA LYS A 124 -1.93 -7.48 -6.09
C LYS A 124 -1.89 -8.05 -4.66
N ASP A 125 -1.13 -9.12 -4.42
CA ASP A 125 -1.02 -9.72 -3.08
C ASP A 125 -0.43 -8.73 -2.06
N ILE A 126 0.49 -7.85 -2.50
CA ILE A 126 1.02 -6.77 -1.66
C ILE A 126 -0.09 -5.77 -1.34
N ALA A 127 -0.88 -5.35 -2.32
CA ALA A 127 -1.98 -4.42 -2.09
C ALA A 127 -3.07 -5.00 -1.19
N ASP A 128 -3.43 -6.27 -1.39
CA ASP A 128 -4.37 -7.01 -0.54
C ASP A 128 -3.86 -7.08 0.91
N TYR A 129 -2.56 -7.36 1.08
CA TYR A 129 -1.91 -7.35 2.40
C TYR A 129 -1.98 -5.97 3.06
N LEU A 130 -1.69 -4.89 2.33
CA LEU A 130 -1.75 -3.54 2.89
C LEU A 130 -3.16 -3.15 3.29
N ILE A 131 -4.15 -3.38 2.44
CA ILE A 131 -5.56 -3.09 2.72
C ILE A 131 -6.02 -3.89 3.95
N ARG A 132 -5.75 -5.19 4.00
CA ARG A 132 -6.14 -6.04 5.13
C ARG A 132 -5.56 -5.53 6.46
N ASN A 133 -4.27 -5.18 6.50
CA ASN A 133 -3.64 -4.69 7.72
C ASN A 133 -4.06 -3.24 8.07
N ALA A 134 -4.49 -2.45 7.10
CA ALA A 134 -5.06 -1.13 7.34
C ALA A 134 -6.49 -1.19 7.93
N LEU A 135 -7.23 -2.26 7.66
CA LEU A 135 -8.60 -2.45 8.16
C LEU A 135 -8.69 -3.30 9.44
N ALA A 136 -7.61 -3.98 9.81
CA ALA A 136 -7.51 -4.83 10.99
C ALA A 136 -7.55 -4.05 12.32
#